data_AF-A0A1I6FWN5-F1
#
_entry.id   AF-A0A1I6FWN5-F1
#
_cell.length_a   1.000
_cell.length_b   1.000
_cell.length_c   1.000
_cell.angle_alpha   90.00
_cell.angle_beta   90.00
_cell.angle_gamma   90.00
#
_symmetry.space_group_name_H-M   'P 1'
#
loop_
_entity.id
_entity.type
_entity.pdbx_description
1 polymer ?
#
loop_
_entity_poly.entity_id
_entity_poly.type
_entity_poly.pdbx_seq_one_letter_code
_entity_poly.pdbx_strand_id
1 'polypeptide(L)' 'MLGDSPFDDRIADVHYVACRECGHLFETIEDDHLTGDCPGAVTTQVEYARQYPDAPLATRESVERSA' A
#
# COMPACT_ATOMS: atom_id res chain seq x y z
N MET A 1 16.66 -32.00 6.89
CA MET A 1 17.23 -30.63 6.91
C MET A 1 16.05 -29.67 6.89
N LEU A 2 15.79 -28.97 8.00
CA LEU A 2 14.75 -27.96 8.09
C LEU A 2 15.31 -26.69 7.44
N GLY A 3 14.91 -26.43 6.20
CA GLY A 3 15.45 -25.33 5.42
C GLY A 3 14.57 -25.11 4.20
N ASP A 4 13.51 -24.34 4.41
CA ASP A 4 13.15 -23.22 3.54
C ASP A 4 12.02 -22.50 4.29
N SER A 5 12.35 -21.44 5.01
CA SER A 5 11.34 -20.50 5.46
C SER A 5 10.95 -19.71 4.22
N PRO A 6 9.74 -19.89 3.66
CA PRO A 6 9.21 -18.88 2.79
C PRO A 6 8.94 -17.69 3.71
N PHE A 7 9.92 -16.78 3.83
CA PHE A 7 9.57 -15.38 4.02
C PHE A 7 8.84 -14.99 2.74
N ASP A 8 7.57 -15.35 2.78
CA ASP A 8 6.56 -15.09 1.79
C ASP A 8 6.46 -13.58 1.72
N ASP A 9 7.18 -13.02 0.76
CA ASP A 9 7.04 -11.67 0.22
C ASP A 9 5.65 -11.48 -0.42
N ARG A 10 4.62 -12.15 0.12
CA ARG A 10 3.21 -12.04 -0.30
C ARG A 10 2.29 -11.66 0.85
N ILE A 11 2.81 -11.46 2.07
CA ILE A 11 2.06 -10.77 3.14
C ILE A 11 1.99 -9.24 2.90
N ALA A 12 1.72 -8.82 1.68
CA ALA A 12 0.74 -7.75 1.44
C ALA A 12 -0.65 -8.44 1.36
N ASP A 13 -0.94 -9.27 2.38
CA ASP A 13 -2.07 -10.19 2.40
C ASP A 13 -3.31 -9.43 2.88
N VAL A 14 -4.17 -9.09 1.92
CA VAL A 14 -5.62 -8.86 2.01
C VAL A 14 -6.12 -7.68 2.87
N HIS A 15 -5.41 -7.28 3.93
CA HIS A 15 -5.91 -6.33 4.92
C HIS A 15 -5.16 -5.00 4.95
N TYR A 16 -3.92 -4.93 4.46
CA TYR A 16 -3.16 -3.69 4.44
C TYR A 16 -2.28 -3.55 3.18
N VAL A 17 -2.13 -2.32 2.72
CA VAL A 17 -1.21 -1.85 1.69
C VAL A 17 -0.10 -1.02 2.32
N ALA A 18 1.14 -1.20 1.87
CA ALA A 18 2.28 -0.43 2.37
C ALA A 18 2.48 0.84 1.55
N CYS A 19 2.53 1.99 2.22
CA CYS A 19 2.96 3.24 1.61
C CYS A 19 4.44 3.13 1.22
N ARG A 20 4.78 3.36 -0.05
CA ARG A 20 6.15 3.25 -0.55
C ARG A 20 7.03 4.42 -0.13
N GLU A 21 6.42 5.54 0.24
CA GLU A 21 7.16 6.72 0.69
C GLU A 21 7.58 6.63 2.16
N CYS A 22 6.66 6.20 3.03
CA CYS A 22 6.91 6.18 4.47
C CYS A 22 7.03 4.77 5.07
N GLY A 23 6.66 3.72 4.32
CA GLY A 23 6.70 2.33 4.77
C GLY A 23 5.57 1.94 5.72
N HIS A 24 4.66 2.86 6.08
CA HIS A 24 3.53 2.56 6.96
C HIS A 24 2.46 1.73 6.23
N LEU A 25 1.79 0.87 7.00
CA LEU A 25 0.72 0.01 6.53
C LEU A 25 -0.64 0.67 6.74
N PHE A 26 -1.45 0.74 5.69
CA PHE A 26 -2.79 1.33 5.68
C PHE A 26 -3.79 0.36 5.05
N GLU A 27 -5.07 0.45 5.38
CA GLU A 27 -6.10 -0.32 4.65
C GLU A 27 -6.28 0.24 3.23
N THR A 28 -6.17 1.56 3.09
CA THR A 28 -6.20 2.31 1.84
C THR A 28 -5.25 3.51 1.95
N ILE A 29 -4.45 3.76 0.91
CA ILE A 29 -3.66 4.97 0.74
C ILE A 29 -4.61 6.08 0.25
N GLU A 30 -5.04 6.94 1.16
CA GLU A 30 -5.91 8.08 0.84
C GLU A 30 -5.08 9.36 0.63
N ASP A 31 -5.66 10.33 -0.10
CA ASP A 31 -5.02 11.63 -0.30
C ASP A 31 -4.76 12.35 1.04
N ASP A 32 -5.60 12.14 2.05
CA ASP A 32 -5.40 12.71 3.39
C ASP A 32 -4.07 12.26 4.02
N HIS A 33 -3.77 10.96 3.92
CA HIS A 33 -2.47 10.43 4.33
C HIS A 33 -1.32 11.08 3.53
N LEU A 34 -1.45 11.12 2.20
CA LEU A 34 -0.42 11.65 1.30
C LEU A 34 -0.17 13.16 1.50
N THR A 35 -1.21 13.92 1.86
CA THR A 35 -1.10 15.38 2.01
C THR A 35 -0.66 15.81 3.42
N GLY A 36 -0.94 14.99 4.44
CA GLY A 36 -0.79 15.37 5.85
C GLY A 36 0.30 14.63 6.62
N ASP A 37 0.21 13.30 6.66
CA ASP A 37 0.98 12.47 7.61
C ASP A 37 2.14 11.70 6.93
N CYS A 38 2.16 11.67 5.60
CA CYS A 38 3.25 11.07 4.85
C CYS A 38 4.44 12.05 4.76
N PRO A 39 5.67 11.68 5.17
CA PRO A 39 6.91 12.43 4.89
C PRO A 39 7.32 12.42 3.41
N GLY A 40 6.49 11.81 2.57
CA GLY A 40 6.70 11.65 1.15
C GLY A 40 6.54 12.93 0.34
N ALA A 41 6.94 12.87 -0.93
CA ALA A 41 6.85 13.98 -1.86
C ALA A 41 5.51 14.02 -2.60
N VAL A 42 4.77 12.91 -2.68
CA VAL A 42 3.48 12.88 -3.36
C VAL A 42 2.35 13.21 -2.40
N THR A 43 1.46 14.09 -2.84
CA THR A 43 0.32 14.54 -2.03
C THR A 43 -1.02 14.05 -2.58
N THR A 44 -1.01 13.41 -3.75
CA THR A 44 -2.21 12.88 -4.39
C THR A 44 -2.05 11.42 -4.81
N GLN A 45 -3.15 10.67 -4.78
CA GLN A 45 -3.18 9.26 -5.22
C GLN A 45 -2.79 9.12 -6.69
N VAL A 46 -3.08 10.12 -7.53
CA VAL A 46 -2.71 10.12 -8.95
C VAL A 46 -1.19 10.21 -9.13
N GLU A 47 -0.54 11.08 -8.36
CA GLU A 47 0.93 11.19 -8.37
C GLU A 47 1.58 9.95 -7.76
N TYR A 48 1.03 9.45 -6.65
CA TYR A 48 1.46 8.20 -6.03
C TYR A 48 1.40 7.04 -7.02
N ALA A 49 0.28 6.85 -7.73
CA ALA A 49 0.12 5.79 -8.72
C ALA A 49 1.03 5.96 -9.94
N ARG A 50 1.35 7.21 -10.33
CA ARG A 50 2.32 7.47 -11.41
C ARG A 50 3.75 7.13 -10.99
N GLN A 51 4.10 7.41 -9.74
CA GLN A 51 5.43 7.18 -9.19
C GLN A 51 5.63 5.71 -8.81
N TYR A 52 4.58 5.04 -8.35
CA TYR A 52 4.55 3.65 -7.91
C TYR A 52 3.44 2.86 -8.63
N PRO A 53 3.58 2.59 -9.94
CA PRO A 53 2.55 1.92 -10.74
C PRO A 53 2.27 0.47 -10.29
N ASP A 54 3.25 -0.18 -9.67
CA ASP A 54 3.11 -1.54 -9.11
C ASP A 54 2.59 -1.56 -7.66
N ALA A 55 2.39 -0.40 -7.02
CA ALA A 55 1.93 -0.33 -5.64
C ALA A 55 0.39 -0.22 -5.57
N PRO A 56 -0.30 -1.17 -4.91
CA PRO A 56 -1.74 -1.06 -4.72
C PRO A 56 -2.07 0.09 -3.77
N LEU A 57 -3.03 0.93 -4.17
CA LEU A 57 -3.57 2.02 -3.34
C LEU A 57 -4.57 1.52 -2.29
N ALA A 58 -5.17 0.35 -2.50
CA ALA A 58 -6.17 -0.21 -1.59
C ALA A 58 -6.07 -1.74 -1.56
N THR A 59 -6.55 -2.33 -0.48
CA THR A 59 -6.75 -3.78 -0.39
C THR A 59 -7.87 -4.25 -1.32
N ARG A 60 -7.84 -5.54 -1.69
CA ARG A 60 -8.88 -6.16 -2.52
C ARG A 60 -10.28 -6.06 -1.89
N GLU A 61 -10.40 -6.25 -0.58
CA GLU A 61 -11.67 -6.16 0.14
C GLU A 61 -12.32 -4.77 0.05
N SER A 62 -11.52 -3.70 0.13
CA SER A 62 -12.00 -2.32 0.00
C SER A 62 -12.56 -2.04 -1.41
N VAL A 63 -11.95 -2.64 -2.44
CA VAL A 63 -12.42 -2.52 -3.83
C VAL A 63 -13.72 -3.31 -4.03
N GLU A 64 -13.80 -4.53 -3.51
CA GLU A 64 -14.97 -5.41 -3.67
C GLU A 64 -16.22 -4.91 -2.92
N ARG A 65 -16.05 -4.17 -1.81
CA ARG A 65 -17.17 -3.57 -1.05
C ARG A 65 -17.78 -2.34 -1.73
N SER A 66 -17.06 -1.75 -2.68
CA SER A 66 -17.44 -0.50 -3.35
C SER A 66 -18.11 -0.71 -4.71
N ALA A 67 -18.32 -1.97 -5.12
CA ALA A 67 -18.87 -2.39 -6.42
C ALA A 67 -20.38 -2.67 -6.38
#